data_AF-A0A6N0ZBI5-F1
#
_entry.id   AF-A0A6N0ZBI5-F1
#
_cell.length_a   1.000
_cell.length_b   1.000
_cell.length_c   1.000
_cell.angle_alpha   90.00
_cell.angle_beta   90.00
_cell.angle_gamma   90.00
#
_symmetry.space_group_name_H-M   'P 1'
#
loop_
_entity.id
_entity.type
_entity.pdbx_description
1 polymer ?
#
loop_
_entity_poly.entity_id
_entity_poly.type
_entity_poly.pdbx_seq_one_letter_code
_entity_poly.pdbx_strand_id
1 'polypeptide(L)'
;MKIGQHLVTDGSATRPRSAGGSPRGVARRQLIGGICSSPVLAAAPAPIGQLAREGQGLAASRQAQRRRLSSWRCGRMLALLLAATQPAAACEPHVEQLRDPARAALRVDRSALTRCTLGEADYRRVVGEWLASRDDAAAALSSLALGRAMDHPWIARHLLAAAARSSEWTPRLARATTAAHNRFVAQVLAAPDFLPRLDAPFAGTAYRVEGITVEKVLLGPPAGIAPAPADSGRALPYDAQLWLRLAPRRAAGSGSEGAAPPPAGRARAQHD
;
A
#
# COMPACT_ATOMS: atom_id res chain seq x y z
N MET A 1 0.03 -53.83 -21.11
CA MET A 1 1.16 -54.60 -20.53
C MET A 1 1.86 -53.68 -19.53
N LYS A 2 1.67 -53.89 -18.22
CA LYS A 2 2.64 -54.52 -17.26
C LYS A 2 3.97 -53.74 -17.22
N ILE A 3 4.54 -53.23 -16.11
CA ILE A 3 4.51 -53.43 -14.65
C ILE A 3 5.20 -52.17 -14.02
N GLY A 4 4.74 -51.60 -12.90
CA GLY A 4 5.38 -51.64 -11.56
C GLY A 4 6.83 -51.10 -11.52
N GLN A 5 7.24 -50.16 -10.66
CA GLN A 5 7.36 -50.38 -9.21
C GLN A 5 7.44 -49.08 -8.39
N HIS A 6 6.90 -49.18 -7.17
CA HIS A 6 7.09 -48.28 -6.03
C HIS A 6 8.55 -48.27 -5.54
N LEU A 7 9.01 -47.13 -5.01
CA LEU A 7 9.93 -47.14 -3.88
C LEU A 7 9.41 -46.21 -2.78
N VAL A 8 9.08 -46.85 -1.66
CA VAL A 8 8.81 -46.30 -0.34
C VAL A 8 10.14 -46.12 0.38
N THR A 9 10.34 -45.01 1.07
CA THR A 9 11.33 -44.93 2.16
C THR A 9 10.65 -44.36 3.41
N ASP A 10 10.36 -45.26 4.34
CA ASP A 10 10.15 -44.95 5.76
C ASP A 10 11.50 -45.00 6.49
N GLY A 11 11.62 -44.21 7.57
CA GLY A 11 12.35 -44.68 8.75
C GLY A 11 13.48 -43.80 9.31
N SER A 12 13.11 -43.04 10.34
CA SER A 12 13.79 -43.05 11.66
C SER A 12 15.02 -42.17 11.93
N ALA A 13 14.71 -41.03 12.55
CA ALA A 13 15.14 -40.62 13.90
C ALA A 13 16.54 -41.00 14.43
N THR A 14 17.33 -39.97 14.73
CA THR A 14 18.31 -39.96 15.83
C THR A 14 18.31 -38.58 16.50
N ARG A 15 17.97 -38.54 17.79
CA ARG A 15 18.18 -37.39 18.69
C ARG A 15 19.62 -37.40 19.20
N PRO A 16 20.18 -36.24 19.54
CA PRO A 16 21.06 -36.13 20.68
C PRO A 16 20.36 -35.40 21.82
N ARG A 17 20.57 -35.98 23.00
CA ARG A 17 20.18 -35.53 24.33
C ARG A 17 21.41 -34.81 24.91
N SER A 18 21.29 -33.56 25.31
CA SER A 18 22.23 -32.97 26.27
C SER A 18 21.48 -32.08 27.25
N ALA A 19 21.82 -32.30 28.51
CA ALA A 19 21.28 -31.66 29.69
C ALA A 19 22.25 -30.56 30.15
N GLY A 20 21.73 -29.62 30.94
CA GLY A 20 22.53 -28.96 31.98
C GLY A 20 22.50 -27.43 31.98
N GLY A 21 22.04 -26.87 33.08
CA GLY A 21 22.65 -25.66 33.66
C GLY A 21 21.86 -24.37 33.59
N SER A 22 20.97 -24.15 34.57
CA SER A 22 20.69 -22.81 35.08
C SER A 22 21.87 -22.34 35.95
N PRO A 23 22.14 -21.03 35.97
CA PRO A 23 22.39 -20.37 37.24
C PRO A 23 21.55 -19.10 37.41
N ARG A 24 20.99 -18.96 38.61
CA ARG A 24 20.55 -17.68 39.20
C ARG A 24 21.79 -16.88 39.60
N GLY A 25 21.76 -15.55 39.50
CA GLY A 25 22.73 -14.73 40.20
C GLY A 25 22.77 -13.22 39.88
N VAL A 26 22.06 -12.45 40.72
CA VAL A 26 22.45 -11.15 41.30
C VAL A 26 22.38 -9.87 40.43
N ALA A 27 21.92 -8.82 41.12
CA ALA A 27 21.50 -7.49 40.67
C ALA A 27 22.59 -6.40 40.81
N ARG A 28 22.17 -5.17 40.43
CA ARG A 28 22.80 -3.82 40.55
C ARG A 28 23.76 -3.47 39.41
N ARG A 29 23.81 -2.24 38.86
CA ARG A 29 23.38 -0.92 39.37
C ARG A 29 23.29 0.10 38.20
N GLN A 30 22.31 1.01 38.31
CA GLN A 30 22.36 2.44 37.96
C GLN A 30 23.03 2.92 36.67
N LEU A 31 22.23 3.49 35.77
CA LEU A 31 22.61 4.68 35.00
C LEU A 31 21.56 5.77 35.22
N ILE A 32 21.99 6.82 35.90
CA ILE A 32 21.28 8.07 36.16
C ILE A 32 21.58 9.02 35.00
N GLY A 33 20.53 9.73 34.54
CA GLY A 33 20.64 11.14 34.17
C GLY A 33 20.92 11.47 32.72
N GLY A 34 20.00 12.19 32.08
CA GLY A 34 20.25 12.86 30.80
C GLY A 34 19.00 13.15 29.99
N ILE A 35 18.01 13.81 30.60
CA ILE A 35 16.80 14.29 29.94
C ILE A 35 17.19 15.53 29.11
N CYS A 36 17.19 15.42 27.79
CA CYS A 36 17.17 16.59 26.91
C CYS A 36 15.73 16.89 26.53
N SER A 37 15.08 17.69 27.37
CA SER A 37 13.80 18.33 27.06
C SER A 37 14.02 19.35 25.93
N SER A 38 13.40 19.14 24.77
CA SER A 38 13.23 20.21 23.78
C SER A 38 12.02 21.07 24.16
N PRO A 39 12.09 22.40 24.00
CA PRO A 39 11.05 23.31 24.44
C PRO A 39 9.81 23.23 23.53
N VAL A 40 8.65 23.17 24.18
CA VAL A 40 7.33 23.42 23.60
C VAL A 40 7.27 24.90 23.23
N LEU A 41 7.15 25.20 21.93
CA LEU A 41 6.80 26.52 21.44
C LEU A 41 5.29 26.72 21.67
N ALA A 42 4.97 27.49 22.71
CA ALA A 42 3.62 27.97 22.98
C ALA A 42 3.19 28.95 21.87
N ALA A 43 2.15 28.59 21.14
CA ALA A 43 1.46 29.50 20.23
C ALA A 43 0.61 30.48 21.06
N ALA A 44 0.83 31.77 20.82
CA ALA A 44 0.06 32.86 21.42
C ALA A 44 -1.39 32.87 20.90
N PRO A 45 -2.40 33.16 21.74
CA PRO A 45 -3.77 33.38 21.27
C PRO A 45 -3.93 34.78 20.65
N ALA A 46 -4.68 34.83 19.55
CA ALA A 46 -5.11 36.06 18.89
C ALA A 46 -6.13 36.85 19.76
N PRO A 47 -6.14 38.19 19.70
CA PRO A 47 -7.11 38.99 20.43
C PRO A 47 -8.48 39.00 19.72
N ILE A 48 -9.51 38.72 20.51
CA ILE A 48 -10.93 38.86 20.16
C ILE A 48 -11.26 40.35 20.06
N GLY A 49 -11.90 40.75 18.95
CA GLY A 49 -12.31 42.11 18.66
C GLY A 49 -13.39 42.63 19.61
N GLN A 50 -13.26 43.90 19.99
CA GLN A 50 -14.19 44.63 20.84
C GLN A 50 -14.89 45.73 20.04
N LEU A 51 -16.14 45.96 20.44
CA LEU A 51 -17.18 46.77 19.82
C LEU A 51 -16.86 48.26 19.62
N ALA A 52 -17.48 48.75 18.55
CA ALA A 52 -17.92 50.11 18.23
C ALA A 52 -17.95 51.15 19.36
N ARG A 53 -17.45 52.36 19.03
CA ARG A 53 -18.18 53.61 19.35
C ARG A 53 -17.79 54.75 18.42
N GLU A 54 -18.83 55.43 17.96
CA GLU A 54 -18.85 56.66 17.15
C GLU A 54 -18.20 57.86 17.86
N GLY A 55 -17.74 58.82 17.07
CA GLY A 55 -17.35 60.14 17.52
C GLY A 55 -16.94 61.03 16.35
N GLN A 56 -17.91 61.78 15.82
CA GLN A 56 -17.80 62.73 14.72
C GLN A 56 -16.90 63.93 15.07
N GLY A 57 -16.26 64.52 14.05
CA GLY A 57 -15.56 65.80 14.15
C GLY A 57 -15.24 66.37 12.78
N LEU A 58 -16.14 67.25 12.30
CA LEU A 58 -16.09 68.03 11.06
C LEU A 58 -14.93 69.03 11.00
N ALA A 59 -14.36 69.23 9.80
CA ALA A 59 -14.07 70.52 9.12
C ALA A 59 -13.00 70.28 8.04
N ALA A 60 -13.34 70.36 6.74
CA ALA A 60 -13.15 71.55 5.90
C ALA A 60 -11.69 72.08 5.95
N SER A 61 -10.90 72.09 4.89
CA SER A 61 -11.15 72.78 3.63
C SER A 61 -9.88 72.76 2.76
N ARG A 62 -10.08 72.88 1.44
CA ARG A 62 -9.26 73.60 0.43
C ARG A 62 -7.73 73.60 0.61
N GLN A 63 -7.01 73.06 -0.39
CA GLN A 63 -6.36 73.86 -1.45
C GLN A 63 -5.38 72.99 -2.24
N ALA A 64 -5.52 73.05 -3.56
CA ALA A 64 -4.50 72.63 -4.49
C ALA A 64 -3.33 73.60 -4.45
N GLN A 65 -2.09 73.13 -4.29
CA GLN A 65 -0.94 73.87 -4.80
C GLN A 65 0.18 72.92 -5.20
N ARG A 66 0.50 72.97 -6.50
CA ARG A 66 1.64 72.33 -7.14
C ARG A 66 2.94 72.73 -6.44
N ARG A 67 3.80 71.75 -6.16
CA ARG A 67 5.25 71.90 -6.33
C ARG A 67 5.85 70.61 -6.89
N ARG A 68 6.28 70.69 -8.16
CA ARG A 68 7.29 69.79 -8.72
C ARG A 68 8.63 70.19 -8.12
N LEU A 69 9.30 69.26 -7.45
CA LEU A 69 10.76 69.14 -7.39
C LEU A 69 11.00 67.62 -7.28
N SER A 70 11.42 66.97 -8.36
CA SER A 70 12.82 66.90 -8.81
C SER A 70 13.62 65.94 -7.94
N SER A 71 14.09 64.90 -8.63
CA SER A 71 15.32 64.16 -8.36
C SER A 71 15.43 63.49 -7.00
N TRP A 72 15.35 62.17 -6.97
CA TRP A 72 16.53 61.39 -6.61
C TRP A 72 16.43 59.95 -7.06
N ARG A 73 17.59 59.47 -7.46
CA ARG A 73 17.86 58.17 -8.05
C ARG A 73 17.70 57.10 -6.96
N CYS A 74 16.58 56.38 -6.97
CA CYS A 74 16.51 55.02 -6.46
C CYS A 74 16.29 54.15 -7.70
N GLY A 75 17.36 53.71 -8.34
CA GLY A 75 18.08 52.55 -7.82
C GLY A 75 17.45 51.34 -8.49
N ARG A 76 17.91 51.08 -9.72
CA ARG A 76 17.69 49.83 -10.44
C ARG A 76 18.19 48.68 -9.55
N MET A 77 17.31 48.10 -8.75
CA MET A 77 17.42 46.73 -8.28
C MET A 77 16.00 46.20 -8.08
N LEU A 78 15.28 46.07 -9.20
CA LEU A 78 14.30 45.01 -9.33
C LEU A 78 15.11 43.71 -9.43
N ALA A 79 15.66 43.28 -8.29
CA ALA A 79 16.24 41.96 -8.16
C ALA A 79 15.07 41.00 -8.41
N LEU A 80 15.09 40.39 -9.60
CA LEU A 80 14.36 39.19 -9.91
C LEU A 80 14.73 38.14 -8.85
N LEU A 81 14.01 38.16 -7.74
CA LEU A 81 13.78 36.99 -6.91
C LEU A 81 12.83 36.09 -7.71
N LEU A 82 13.33 35.57 -8.84
CA LEU A 82 12.96 34.26 -9.31
C LEU A 82 13.46 33.31 -8.23
N ALA A 83 12.67 33.19 -7.15
CA ALA A 83 12.67 31.99 -6.37
C ALA A 83 12.32 30.89 -7.38
N ALA A 84 13.35 30.22 -7.90
CA ALA A 84 13.19 28.95 -8.54
C ALA A 84 12.59 28.05 -7.46
N THR A 85 11.27 28.03 -7.36
CA THR A 85 10.54 26.90 -6.84
C THR A 85 10.88 25.78 -7.80
N GLN A 86 12.01 25.11 -7.55
CA GLN A 86 12.27 23.83 -8.16
C GLN A 86 11.02 23.03 -7.86
N PRO A 87 10.28 22.54 -8.87
CA PRO A 87 9.20 21.62 -8.59
C PRO A 87 9.83 20.53 -7.74
N ALA A 88 9.29 20.30 -6.54
CA ALA A 88 9.67 19.12 -5.78
C ALA A 88 9.56 17.97 -6.78
N ALA A 89 10.67 17.27 -7.02
CA ALA A 89 10.72 16.24 -8.05
C ALA A 89 9.53 15.31 -7.79
N ALA A 90 8.58 15.30 -8.73
CA ALA A 90 7.36 14.52 -8.58
C ALA A 90 7.77 13.05 -8.57
N CYS A 91 7.16 12.26 -7.69
CA CYS A 91 7.34 10.82 -7.68
C CYS A 91 7.09 10.24 -9.08
N GLU A 92 8.00 9.41 -9.57
CA GLU A 92 7.88 8.79 -10.90
C GLU A 92 7.63 7.27 -10.78
N PRO A 93 6.37 6.87 -10.57
CA PRO A 93 6.03 5.46 -10.42
C PRO A 93 6.18 4.72 -11.75
N HIS A 94 6.73 3.52 -11.69
CA HIS A 94 6.97 2.70 -12.88
C HIS A 94 7.02 1.21 -12.50
N VAL A 95 6.87 0.34 -13.49
CA VAL A 95 7.10 -1.10 -13.32
C VAL A 95 8.46 -1.46 -13.89
N GLU A 96 9.27 -2.11 -13.06
CA GLU A 96 10.58 -2.64 -13.38
C GLU A 96 10.47 -4.14 -13.66
N GLN A 97 10.99 -4.59 -14.82
CA GLN A 97 11.15 -6.03 -15.09
C GLN A 97 12.33 -6.55 -14.28
N LEU A 98 12.12 -7.63 -13.51
CA LEU A 98 13.19 -8.22 -12.70
C LEU A 98 14.06 -9.17 -13.55
N ARG A 99 15.17 -9.64 -12.97
CA ARG A 99 16.08 -10.62 -13.62
C ARG A 99 15.35 -11.88 -14.08
N ASP A 100 14.38 -12.34 -13.29
CA ASP A 100 13.45 -13.38 -13.72
C ASP A 100 12.41 -12.73 -14.65
N PRO A 101 12.36 -13.08 -15.95
CA PRO A 101 11.46 -12.47 -16.91
C PRO A 101 9.98 -12.72 -16.59
N ALA A 102 9.67 -13.73 -15.77
CA ALA A 102 8.32 -14.01 -15.30
C ALA A 102 7.90 -13.15 -14.08
N ARG A 103 8.74 -12.21 -13.62
CA ARG A 103 8.46 -11.36 -12.44
C ARG A 103 8.77 -9.89 -12.68
N ALA A 104 7.92 -9.03 -12.15
CA ALA A 104 8.13 -7.58 -12.18
C ALA A 104 7.99 -6.95 -10.79
N ALA A 105 8.40 -5.70 -10.64
CA ALA A 105 8.21 -4.91 -9.43
C ALA A 105 7.65 -3.53 -9.75
N LEU A 106 6.56 -3.16 -9.10
CA LEU A 106 6.07 -1.79 -9.08
C LEU A 106 6.91 -0.97 -8.11
N ARG A 107 7.43 0.16 -8.61
CA ARG A 107 8.18 1.15 -7.84
C ARG A 107 7.37 2.43 -7.74
N VAL A 108 7.36 3.03 -6.56
CA VAL A 108 6.68 4.32 -6.33
C VAL A 108 7.51 5.53 -6.76
N ASP A 109 8.81 5.32 -7.02
CA ASP A 109 9.73 6.31 -7.56
C ASP A 109 10.95 5.63 -8.23
N ARG A 110 11.68 6.38 -9.05
CA ARG A 110 12.97 5.96 -9.64
C ARG A 110 14.09 5.85 -8.60
N SER A 111 14.03 6.63 -7.53
CA SER A 111 15.00 6.60 -6.44
C SER A 111 14.43 5.84 -5.25
N ALA A 112 15.19 4.86 -4.76
CA ALA A 112 14.85 4.13 -3.54
C ALA A 112 14.93 4.98 -2.25
N LEU A 113 15.53 6.17 -2.34
CA LEU A 113 15.71 7.08 -1.20
C LEU A 113 14.54 8.07 -1.06
N THR A 114 13.76 8.27 -2.12
CA THR A 114 12.60 9.17 -2.10
C THR A 114 11.44 8.49 -1.38
N ARG A 115 10.85 9.17 -0.40
CA ARG A 115 9.64 8.68 0.28
C ARG A 115 8.40 9.09 -0.50
N CYS A 116 7.98 8.21 -1.39
CA CYS A 116 6.79 8.37 -2.23
C CYS A 116 5.68 7.39 -1.83
N THR A 117 4.45 7.75 -2.15
CA THR A 117 3.28 6.88 -2.00
C THR A 117 2.50 6.85 -3.30
N LEU A 118 1.84 5.73 -3.58
CA LEU A 118 1.07 5.51 -4.79
C LEU A 118 -0.42 5.39 -4.47
N GLY A 119 -1.22 6.23 -5.11
CA GLY A 119 -2.67 6.14 -5.06
C GLY A 119 -3.19 4.93 -5.85
N GLU A 120 -4.41 4.49 -5.55
CA GLU A 120 -5.03 3.37 -6.26
C GLU A 120 -5.26 3.65 -7.75
N ALA A 121 -5.60 4.89 -8.10
CA ALA A 121 -5.76 5.30 -9.49
C ALA A 121 -4.43 5.23 -10.25
N ASP A 122 -3.35 5.71 -9.65
CA ASP A 122 -2.01 5.64 -10.24
C ASP A 122 -1.50 4.21 -10.32
N TYR A 123 -1.77 3.36 -9.32
CA TYR A 123 -1.51 1.93 -9.39
C TYR A 123 -2.15 1.31 -10.64
N ARG A 124 -3.45 1.56 -10.85
CA ARG A 124 -4.18 1.03 -12.01
C ARG A 124 -3.60 1.53 -13.33
N ARG A 125 -3.32 2.83 -13.40
CA ARG A 125 -2.76 3.48 -14.59
C ARG A 125 -1.37 2.93 -14.93
N VAL A 126 -0.43 3.00 -14.00
CA VAL A 126 0.99 2.62 -14.22
C VAL A 126 1.13 1.14 -14.56
N VAL A 127 0.41 0.26 -13.84
CA VAL A 127 0.46 -1.18 -14.13
C VAL A 127 -0.24 -1.50 -15.45
N GLY A 128 -1.39 -0.89 -15.74
CA GLY A 128 -2.11 -1.08 -16.99
C GLY A 128 -1.32 -0.61 -18.22
N GLU A 129 -0.74 0.59 -18.16
CA GLU A 129 0.12 1.13 -19.22
C GLU A 129 1.33 0.21 -19.48
N TRP A 130 1.98 -0.26 -18.42
CA TRP A 130 3.10 -1.19 -18.57
C TRP A 130 2.66 -2.53 -19.17
N LEU A 131 1.56 -3.12 -18.72
CA LEU A 131 1.01 -4.36 -19.27
C LEU A 131 0.69 -4.23 -20.76
N ALA A 132 0.11 -3.10 -21.18
CA ALA A 132 -0.20 -2.82 -22.58
C ALA A 132 1.04 -2.63 -23.45
N SER A 133 2.16 -2.20 -22.87
CA SER A 133 3.45 -2.06 -23.57
C SER A 133 4.29 -3.35 -23.62
N ARG A 134 3.85 -4.43 -22.97
CA ARG A 134 4.61 -5.70 -22.97
C ARG A 134 4.57 -6.32 -24.36
N ASP A 135 5.71 -6.86 -24.77
CA ASP A 135 5.83 -7.69 -25.96
C ASP A 135 5.01 -8.97 -25.80
N ASP A 136 4.26 -9.37 -26.84
CA ASP A 136 3.50 -10.61 -26.90
C ASP A 136 4.41 -11.85 -26.79
N ALA A 137 5.68 -11.74 -27.19
CA ALA A 137 6.69 -12.78 -27.05
C ALA A 137 7.36 -12.81 -25.66
N ALA A 138 7.05 -11.86 -24.77
CA ALA A 138 7.61 -11.85 -23.43
C ALA A 138 7.19 -13.07 -22.61
N ALA A 139 8.05 -13.52 -21.69
CA ALA A 139 7.70 -14.60 -20.78
C ALA A 139 6.41 -14.30 -20.01
N ALA A 140 5.61 -15.35 -19.79
CA ALA A 140 4.35 -15.24 -19.06
C ALA A 140 4.60 -14.73 -17.63
N LEU A 141 3.91 -13.65 -17.26
CA LEU A 141 4.07 -13.03 -15.95
C LEU A 141 3.40 -13.89 -14.87
N SER A 142 4.16 -14.25 -13.83
CA SER A 142 3.72 -15.06 -12.70
C SER A 142 3.61 -14.27 -11.40
N SER A 143 4.31 -13.13 -11.29
CA SER A 143 4.28 -12.31 -10.09
C SER A 143 4.60 -10.83 -10.36
N LEU A 144 3.95 -9.96 -9.58
CA LEU A 144 4.25 -8.53 -9.51
C LEU A 144 4.49 -8.16 -8.04
N ALA A 145 5.71 -7.74 -7.70
CA ALA A 145 6.01 -7.17 -6.39
C ALA A 145 5.37 -5.77 -6.29
N LEU A 146 4.62 -5.50 -5.23
CA LEU A 146 4.08 -4.16 -4.96
C LEU A 146 4.97 -3.34 -4.02
N GLY A 147 5.94 -3.97 -3.36
CA GLY A 147 6.74 -3.33 -2.33
C GLY A 147 6.01 -3.36 -0.99
N ARG A 148 6.07 -2.26 -0.23
CA ARG A 148 5.45 -2.19 1.10
C ARG A 148 4.01 -1.71 1.01
N ALA A 149 3.13 -2.24 1.85
CA ALA A 149 1.75 -1.76 1.94
C ALA A 149 1.69 -0.26 2.31
N MET A 150 2.63 0.25 3.10
CA MET A 150 2.72 1.70 3.40
C MET A 150 3.01 2.57 2.17
N ASP A 151 3.67 2.03 1.15
CA ASP A 151 3.91 2.74 -0.11
C ASP A 151 2.60 2.89 -0.90
N HIS A 152 1.53 2.17 -0.51
CA HIS A 152 0.19 2.20 -1.09
C HIS A 152 -0.86 2.51 0.00
N PRO A 153 -1.08 3.79 0.36
CA PRO A 153 -1.89 4.17 1.52
C PRO A 153 -3.30 3.56 1.54
N TRP A 154 -3.89 3.30 0.37
CA TRP A 154 -5.19 2.65 0.25
C TRP A 154 -5.20 1.18 0.68
N ILE A 155 -4.07 0.46 0.51
CA ILE A 155 -3.87 -0.91 1.01
C ILE A 155 -3.68 -0.88 2.53
N ALA A 156 -2.75 -0.05 3.03
CA ALA A 156 -2.49 0.07 4.46
C ALA A 156 -3.75 0.43 5.26
N ARG A 157 -4.56 1.38 4.76
CA ARG A 157 -5.86 1.72 5.36
C ARG A 157 -6.83 0.56 5.37
N HIS A 158 -6.92 -0.21 4.28
CA HIS A 158 -7.77 -1.37 4.24
C HIS A 158 -7.34 -2.44 5.25
N LEU A 159 -6.04 -2.73 5.35
CA LEU A 159 -5.49 -3.69 6.32
C LEU A 159 -5.87 -3.34 7.77
N LEU A 160 -5.65 -2.07 8.14
CA LEU A 160 -6.00 -1.58 9.48
C LEU A 160 -7.49 -1.71 9.75
N ALA A 161 -8.33 -1.27 8.80
CA ALA A 161 -9.77 -1.28 8.95
C ALA A 161 -10.35 -2.70 9.00
N ALA A 162 -9.85 -3.60 8.15
CA ALA A 162 -10.25 -5.00 8.12
C ALA A 162 -9.81 -5.73 9.40
N ALA A 163 -8.57 -5.55 9.85
CA ALA A 163 -8.08 -6.16 11.08
C ALA A 163 -8.81 -5.66 12.32
N ALA A 164 -9.15 -4.37 12.39
CA ALA A 164 -9.89 -3.80 13.51
C ALA A 164 -11.31 -4.40 13.65
N ARG A 165 -11.98 -4.65 12.52
CA ARG A 165 -13.33 -5.24 12.48
C ARG A 165 -13.32 -6.76 12.54
N SER A 166 -12.18 -7.40 12.31
CA SER A 166 -12.09 -8.87 12.23
C SER A 166 -12.18 -9.51 13.61
N SER A 167 -13.11 -10.45 13.75
CA SER A 167 -13.16 -11.37 14.89
C SER A 167 -12.01 -12.39 14.88
N GLU A 168 -11.39 -12.63 13.72
CA GLU A 168 -10.23 -13.52 13.60
C GLU A 168 -8.95 -12.86 14.13
N TRP A 169 -8.86 -11.52 14.07
CA TRP A 169 -7.76 -10.76 14.67
C TRP A 169 -7.88 -10.71 16.20
N THR A 170 -7.59 -11.83 16.84
CA THR A 170 -7.64 -11.98 18.29
C THR A 170 -6.35 -11.53 18.98
N PRO A 171 -6.35 -11.24 20.30
CA PRO A 171 -5.11 -11.02 21.06
C PRO A 171 -4.12 -12.20 20.96
N ARG A 172 -4.61 -13.42 20.72
CA ARG A 172 -3.77 -14.60 20.46
C ARG A 172 -3.07 -14.49 19.10
N LEU A 173 -3.79 -14.13 18.05
CA LEU A 173 -3.20 -13.95 16.73
C LEU A 173 -2.21 -12.78 16.68
N ALA A 174 -2.50 -11.68 17.38
CA ALA A 174 -1.59 -10.53 17.49
C ALA A 174 -0.22 -10.89 18.13
N ARG A 175 -0.17 -11.96 18.95
CA ARG A 175 1.06 -12.50 19.57
C ARG A 175 1.59 -13.77 18.89
N ALA A 176 1.00 -14.17 17.77
CA ALA A 176 1.39 -15.37 17.04
C ALA A 176 2.69 -15.18 16.24
N THR A 177 3.06 -16.21 15.50
CA THR A 177 4.26 -16.21 14.65
C THR A 177 4.08 -15.34 13.41
N THR A 178 5.20 -14.92 12.80
CA THR A 178 5.21 -14.20 11.52
C THR A 178 4.42 -14.92 10.43
N ALA A 179 4.50 -16.26 10.36
CA ALA A 179 3.74 -17.04 9.39
C ALA A 179 2.21 -16.90 9.57
N ALA A 180 1.74 -16.78 10.82
CA ALA A 180 0.33 -16.57 11.10
C ALA A 180 -0.11 -15.15 10.69
N HIS A 181 0.73 -14.14 10.92
CA HIS A 181 0.46 -12.76 10.46
C HIS A 181 0.43 -12.68 8.94
N ASN A 182 1.42 -13.26 8.26
CA ASN A 182 1.47 -13.30 6.80
C ASN A 182 0.22 -13.96 6.22
N ARG A 183 -0.22 -15.08 6.79
CA ARG A 183 -1.44 -15.78 6.35
C ARG A 183 -2.69 -14.90 6.53
N PHE A 184 -2.84 -14.27 7.69
CA PHE A 184 -3.98 -13.39 7.95
C PHE A 184 -4.02 -12.21 6.97
N VAL A 185 -2.90 -11.52 6.77
CA VAL A 185 -2.83 -10.38 5.85
C VAL A 185 -3.07 -10.83 4.40
N ALA A 186 -2.55 -11.98 3.99
CA ALA A 186 -2.81 -12.54 2.67
C ALA A 186 -4.30 -12.83 2.46
N GLN A 187 -4.98 -13.40 3.47
CA GLN A 187 -6.42 -13.66 3.43
C GLN A 187 -7.24 -12.37 3.34
N VAL A 188 -6.89 -11.34 4.12
CA VAL A 188 -7.55 -10.02 4.06
C VAL A 188 -7.43 -9.42 2.66
N LEU A 189 -6.23 -9.42 2.07
CA LEU A 189 -6.03 -8.82 0.73
C LEU A 189 -6.61 -9.66 -0.41
N ALA A 190 -6.78 -10.97 -0.20
CA ALA A 190 -7.41 -11.88 -1.14
C ALA A 190 -8.95 -11.96 -0.97
N ALA A 191 -9.52 -11.23 -0.02
CA ALA A 191 -10.95 -11.24 0.22
C ALA A 191 -11.73 -10.65 -0.97
N PRO A 192 -12.96 -11.12 -1.25
CA PRO A 192 -13.74 -10.68 -2.41
C PRO A 192 -14.05 -9.18 -2.48
N ASP A 193 -14.02 -8.48 -1.34
CA ASP A 193 -14.24 -7.03 -1.25
C ASP A 193 -13.00 -6.20 -1.60
N PHE A 194 -11.81 -6.81 -1.61
CA PHE A 194 -10.56 -6.11 -1.87
C PHE A 194 -9.80 -6.61 -3.10
N LEU A 195 -9.74 -7.93 -3.31
CA LEU A 195 -8.99 -8.53 -4.42
C LEU A 195 -9.33 -7.92 -5.80
N PRO A 196 -10.60 -7.59 -6.14
CA PRO A 196 -10.92 -6.94 -7.42
C PRO A 196 -10.22 -5.60 -7.64
N ARG A 197 -9.85 -4.88 -6.57
CA ARG A 197 -9.11 -3.61 -6.66
C ARG A 197 -7.66 -3.84 -7.10
N LEU A 198 -7.06 -4.94 -6.67
CA LEU A 198 -5.73 -5.40 -7.10
C LEU A 198 -5.80 -6.04 -8.51
N ASP A 199 -6.90 -6.69 -8.87
CA ASP A 199 -7.08 -7.28 -10.21
C ASP A 199 -7.39 -6.23 -11.29
N ALA A 200 -7.87 -5.04 -10.91
CA ALA A 200 -8.33 -4.00 -11.82
C ALA A 200 -7.40 -3.68 -13.01
N PRO A 201 -6.07 -3.46 -12.86
CA PRO A 201 -5.19 -3.19 -14.01
C PRO A 201 -5.01 -4.38 -14.96
N PHE A 202 -5.35 -5.60 -14.52
CA PHE A 202 -5.27 -6.81 -15.34
C PHE A 202 -6.58 -7.11 -16.08
N ALA A 203 -7.63 -6.31 -15.86
CA ALA A 203 -8.88 -6.43 -16.60
C ALA A 203 -8.63 -6.24 -18.11
N GLY A 204 -9.14 -7.16 -18.93
CA GLY A 204 -8.91 -7.16 -20.38
C GLY A 204 -7.54 -7.69 -20.81
N THR A 205 -6.68 -8.10 -19.88
CA THR A 205 -5.38 -8.75 -20.19
C THR A 205 -5.48 -10.27 -20.11
N ALA A 206 -4.43 -10.96 -20.55
CA ALA A 206 -4.27 -12.41 -20.40
C ALA A 206 -4.03 -12.87 -18.95
N TYR A 207 -3.97 -11.96 -17.98
CA TYR A 207 -3.64 -12.25 -16.58
C TYR A 207 -4.81 -11.97 -15.64
N ARG A 208 -4.79 -12.66 -14.50
CA ARG A 208 -5.58 -12.31 -13.32
C ARG A 208 -4.72 -12.44 -12.06
N VAL A 209 -5.08 -11.69 -11.03
CA VAL A 209 -4.55 -11.89 -9.68
C VAL A 209 -5.23 -13.09 -9.06
N GLU A 210 -4.47 -14.15 -8.80
CA GLU A 210 -4.95 -15.36 -8.11
C GLU A 210 -4.89 -15.21 -6.59
N GLY A 211 -3.94 -14.42 -6.09
CA GLY A 211 -3.77 -14.17 -4.67
C GLY A 211 -2.58 -13.29 -4.37
N ILE A 212 -2.25 -13.16 -3.09
CA ILE A 212 -1.17 -12.30 -2.61
C ILE A 212 -0.25 -13.12 -1.70
N THR A 213 1.05 -13.08 -1.99
CA THR A 213 2.08 -13.51 -1.05
C THR A 213 2.47 -12.33 -0.17
N VAL A 214 2.58 -12.58 1.13
CA VAL A 214 2.85 -11.55 2.13
C VAL A 214 4.04 -11.97 2.98
N GLU A 215 4.94 -11.02 3.23
CA GLU A 215 6.05 -11.20 4.16
C GLU A 215 6.23 -10.00 5.09
N LYS A 216 6.92 -10.22 6.21
CA LYS A 216 7.41 -9.17 7.11
C LYS A 216 6.30 -8.20 7.56
N VAL A 217 5.17 -8.75 7.97
CA VAL A 217 4.07 -7.95 8.50
C VAL A 217 4.55 -7.17 9.74
N LEU A 218 4.31 -5.86 9.75
CA LEU A 218 4.56 -5.00 10.89
C LEU A 218 3.26 -4.71 11.61
N LEU A 219 3.29 -4.84 12.93
CA LEU A 219 2.20 -4.55 13.84
C LEU A 219 2.50 -3.26 14.58
N GLY A 220 1.51 -2.40 14.78
CA GLY A 220 1.71 -1.17 15.52
C GLY A 220 0.57 -0.18 15.38
N PRO A 221 0.62 0.93 16.13
CA PRO A 221 -0.23 2.07 15.82
C PRO A 221 0.14 2.57 14.41
N PRO A 222 -0.83 2.93 13.56
CA PRO A 222 -0.54 3.48 12.25
C PRO A 222 0.14 4.84 12.43
N ALA A 223 1.44 4.91 12.18
CA ALA A 223 2.15 6.18 12.17
C ALA A 223 1.76 6.96 10.90
N GLY A 224 0.84 7.92 11.04
CA GLY A 224 0.61 8.97 10.03
C GLY A 224 -0.12 8.59 8.73
N ILE A 225 -0.63 7.36 8.56
CA ILE A 225 -1.30 6.92 7.31
C ILE A 225 -2.84 6.87 7.42
N ALA A 226 -3.36 6.64 8.63
CA ALA A 226 -4.75 6.83 8.99
C ALA A 226 -4.89 6.76 10.51
N PRO A 227 -5.90 7.41 11.11
CA PRO A 227 -6.26 7.10 12.49
C PRO A 227 -6.61 5.60 12.56
N ALA A 228 -5.90 4.84 13.41
CA ALA A 228 -6.45 3.55 13.82
C ALA A 228 -7.83 3.83 14.42
N PRO A 229 -8.85 2.99 14.17
CA PRO A 229 -10.07 3.08 14.93
C PRO A 229 -9.69 3.05 16.41
N ALA A 230 -10.00 4.15 17.11
CA ALA A 230 -9.42 4.55 18.39
C ALA A 230 -9.61 3.51 19.51
N ASP A 231 -10.46 2.51 19.27
CA ASP A 231 -10.94 1.57 20.28
C ASP A 231 -10.33 0.18 20.15
N SER A 232 -9.35 -0.05 19.26
CA SER A 232 -8.89 -1.43 19.04
C SER A 232 -8.16 -2.01 20.26
N GLY A 233 -7.50 -1.17 21.08
CA GLY A 233 -6.64 -1.57 22.21
C GLY A 233 -5.53 -2.58 21.86
N ARG A 234 -5.39 -2.93 20.57
CA ARG A 234 -4.67 -4.07 20.03
C ARG A 234 -3.72 -3.57 18.96
N ALA A 235 -2.52 -4.14 18.90
CA ALA A 235 -1.63 -3.92 17.77
C ALA A 235 -2.31 -4.47 16.49
N LEU A 236 -2.37 -3.67 15.45
CA LEU A 236 -2.98 -4.01 14.16
C LEU A 236 -1.88 -4.12 13.09
N PRO A 237 -2.04 -4.99 12.07
CA PRO A 237 -1.16 -5.00 10.92
C PRO A 237 -1.36 -3.72 10.12
N TYR A 238 -0.28 -2.97 9.91
CA TYR A 238 -0.31 -1.70 9.16
C TYR A 238 0.62 -1.71 7.95
N ASP A 239 1.57 -2.64 7.90
CA ASP A 239 2.50 -2.78 6.79
C ASP A 239 2.88 -4.23 6.54
N ALA A 240 3.27 -4.52 5.30
CA ALA A 240 3.85 -5.80 4.90
C ALA A 240 4.53 -5.66 3.53
N GLN A 241 5.45 -6.57 3.19
CA GLN A 241 5.93 -6.72 1.82
C GLN A 241 4.95 -7.59 1.02
N LEU A 242 4.56 -7.11 -0.16
CA LEU A 242 3.46 -7.67 -0.94
C LEU A 242 3.92 -8.10 -2.34
N TRP A 243 3.46 -9.27 -2.77
CA TRP A 243 3.60 -9.76 -4.13
C TRP A 243 2.26 -10.32 -4.61
N LEU A 244 1.81 -9.86 -5.78
CA LEU A 244 0.71 -10.49 -6.47
C LEU A 244 1.18 -11.81 -7.06
N ARG A 245 0.36 -12.85 -6.91
CA ARG A 245 0.46 -14.11 -7.64
C ARG A 245 -0.46 -14.02 -8.85
N LEU A 246 0.09 -14.17 -10.04
CA LEU A 246 -0.63 -14.01 -11.29
C LEU A 246 -0.84 -15.37 -11.96
N ALA A 247 -2.00 -15.53 -12.57
CA ALA A 247 -2.35 -16.73 -13.32
C ALA A 247 -2.92 -16.34 -14.70
N PRO A 248 -2.80 -17.22 -15.72
CA PRO A 248 -3.45 -17.01 -17.00
C PRO A 248 -4.96 -16.87 -16.81
N ARG A 249 -5.55 -15.81 -17.37
CA ARG A 249 -6.99 -15.62 -17.44
C ARG A 249 -7.52 -16.60 -18.48
N ARG A 250 -8.34 -17.55 -18.04
CA ARG A 250 -9.06 -18.41 -18.99
C ARG A 250 -9.98 -17.50 -19.79
N ALA A 251 -9.86 -17.55 -21.12
CA ALA A 251 -10.87 -16.96 -21.98
C ALA A 251 -12.22 -17.51 -21.52
N ALA A 252 -13.21 -16.62 -21.31
CA ALA A 252 -14.58 -17.08 -21.14
C ALA A 252 -14.88 -17.93 -22.39
N GLY A 253 -15.12 -19.23 -22.17
CA GLY A 253 -15.30 -20.17 -23.26
C GLY A 253 -16.32 -19.60 -24.24
N SER A 254 -15.97 -19.61 -25.52
CA SER A 254 -16.92 -19.56 -26.62
C SER A 254 -17.88 -20.72 -26.42
N GLY A 255 -18.95 -20.48 -25.66
CA GLY A 255 -20.06 -21.39 -25.47
C GLY A 255 -20.88 -21.46 -26.75
N SER A 256 -20.32 -22.12 -27.76
CA SER A 256 -21.07 -22.64 -28.90
C SER A 256 -20.55 -24.05 -29.18
N GLU A 257 -20.61 -24.92 -28.19
CA GLU A 257 -20.53 -26.36 -28.44
C GLU A 257 -21.95 -26.85 -28.66
N GLY A 258 -22.22 -27.21 -29.91
CA GLY A 258 -23.53 -27.58 -30.39
C GLY A 258 -24.15 -28.67 -29.52
N ALA A 259 -25.35 -28.39 -29.02
CA ALA A 259 -26.26 -29.43 -28.58
C ALA A 259 -26.51 -30.36 -29.77
N ALA A 260 -25.83 -31.50 -29.79
CA ALA A 260 -26.18 -32.60 -30.66
C ALA A 260 -27.65 -32.96 -30.36
N PRO A 261 -28.54 -33.03 -31.38
CA PRO A 261 -29.91 -33.43 -31.15
C PRO A 261 -29.92 -34.87 -30.60
N PRO A 262 -30.82 -35.19 -29.65
CA PRO A 262 -30.90 -36.54 -29.10
C PRO A 262 -31.21 -37.56 -30.21
N PRO A 263 -30.66 -38.78 -30.12
CA PRO A 263 -30.92 -39.81 -31.12
C PRO A 263 -32.42 -40.14 -31.15
N ALA A 264 -32.99 -40.12 -32.36
CA ALA A 264 -34.38 -40.47 -32.62
C ALA A 264 -34.68 -41.88 -32.07
N GLY A 265 -35.55 -41.94 -31.05
CA GLY A 265 -36.05 -43.19 -30.51
C GLY A 265 -36.80 -43.97 -31.58
N ARG A 266 -36.43 -45.24 -31.77
CA ARG A 266 -37.17 -46.18 -32.62
C ARG A 266 -38.61 -46.27 -32.14
N ALA A 267 -39.55 -45.98 -33.04
CA ALA A 267 -40.96 -46.28 -32.88
C ALA A 267 -41.14 -47.79 -32.61
N ARG A 268 -41.81 -48.12 -31.49
CA ARG A 268 -42.38 -49.44 -31.28
C ARG A 268 -43.53 -49.60 -32.29
N ALA A 269 -43.37 -50.51 -33.24
CA ALA A 269 -44.50 -51.07 -33.95
C ALA A 269 -45.29 -51.93 -32.94
N GLN A 270 -46.50 -51.49 -32.62
CA GLN A 270 -47.58 -52.38 -32.22
C GLN A 270 -47.97 -53.20 -33.45
N HIS A 271 -48.09 -54.51 -33.31
CA HIS A 271 -49.09 -55.37 -33.97
C HIS A 271 -49.17 -56.68 -33.17
N ASP A 272 -50.39 -56.97 -32.72
CA ASP A 272 -51.02 -58.24 -32.32
C ASP A 272 -50.37 -59.14 -31.26
#